data_AF-A0A8J3Q7L0-F1
#
_entry.id   AF-A0A8J3Q7L0-F1
#
_cell.length_a   1.000
_cell.length_b   1.000
_cell.length_c   1.000
_cell.angle_alpha   90.00
_cell.angle_beta   90.00
_cell.angle_gamma   90.00
#
_symmetry.space_group_name_H-M   'P 1'
#
loop_
_entity.id
_entity.type
_entity.pdbx_description
1 polymer ?
#
loop_
_entity_poly.entity_id
_entity_poly.type
_entity_poly.pdbx_seq_one_letter_code
_entity_poly.pdbx_strand_id
1 'polypeptide(L)'
;MRVAGDAGGDEIGGARVLESLLEALGRWPDVGSQARVSIERWSSLTAGEVKAYQDKGISAVRGAAGWQSVADQVRELGQLRYEPAVPTLIGLWEECPVNPVAVAAAHALFGIGTAEARDALRHGIHDHDHLARFMALKVMFTDDGTAWDNVAHLFSDECLATTAGLTAAAEALGLLSPWSFTRSGPEWHSEQLRDLVSQDHRWLDLCVGLRDHEVLGHQARQVLRYADPAVTGPALDAARAVRAAQTRTPAGRHLRRGDLVARYLDGDHRGVWRDLGAIAHLDDLWRAEAEQVAVLTMDRVRRNASSLTAALIACGWPVSNEQALPGPAADVEDRLRQLEQITGSAVPPALAAYWRIVGTIDLVPRGTWDAPFPPGVPEQLTVADPLEIIDLSTAWFSVEEWQEESAELHPEIAGPLEITIAADYLHKANISGGAPYSVWLPHAGADPLVRDEEHCLTFTDYLRRAFAGKGFLRLDQQDEWVAHGVTRDQLAELTGWLANVEYEHLDF
;
A
#
# COMPACT_ATOMS: atom_id res chain seq x y z
N MET A 1 -14.71 14.09 44.37
CA MET A 1 -14.37 13.31 45.59
C MET A 1 -13.68 12.03 45.11
N ARG A 2 -12.36 12.06 44.91
CA ARG A 2 -11.58 10.88 44.45
C ARG A 2 -11.44 9.94 45.64
N VAL A 3 -11.99 8.73 45.52
CA VAL A 3 -11.76 7.65 46.47
C VAL A 3 -10.27 7.31 46.38
N ALA A 4 -9.51 7.56 47.45
CA ALA A 4 -8.16 7.05 47.61
C ALA A 4 -8.27 5.54 47.85
N GLY A 5 -8.44 4.79 46.75
CA GLY A 5 -8.56 3.34 46.74
C GLY A 5 -7.20 2.68 46.53
N ASP A 6 -6.87 1.77 47.45
CA ASP A 6 -6.14 0.52 47.23
C ASP A 6 -4.79 0.50 46.49
N ALA A 7 -4.02 1.58 46.52
CA ALA A 7 -2.68 1.62 45.93
C ALA A 7 -1.72 0.49 46.43
N GLY A 8 -1.94 -0.04 47.63
CA GLY A 8 -1.13 -1.13 48.18
C GLY A 8 -1.46 -2.52 47.65
N GLY A 9 -2.67 -2.74 47.12
CA GLY A 9 -3.08 -4.02 46.53
C GLY A 9 -2.43 -4.24 45.16
N ASP A 10 -2.38 -3.20 44.34
CA ASP A 10 -1.82 -3.24 42.99
C ASP A 10 -0.30 -3.44 42.98
N GLU A 11 0.40 -2.87 43.97
CA GLU A 11 1.86 -3.01 44.09
C GLU A 11 2.28 -4.44 44.43
N ILE A 12 1.61 -5.08 45.40
CA ILE A 12 1.87 -6.49 45.76
C ILE A 12 1.45 -7.42 44.62
N GLY A 13 0.34 -7.10 43.94
CA GLY A 13 -0.11 -7.81 42.76
C GLY A 13 0.94 -7.80 41.64
N GLY A 14 1.40 -6.61 41.25
CA GLY A 14 2.36 -6.41 40.17
C GLY A 14 3.72 -7.05 40.45
N ALA A 15 4.23 -6.94 41.68
CA ALA A 15 5.50 -7.57 42.07
C ALA A 15 5.48 -9.09 41.88
N ARG A 16 4.39 -9.73 42.30
CA ARG A 16 4.19 -11.18 42.17
C ARG A 16 4.03 -11.61 40.71
N VAL A 17 3.33 -10.82 39.90
CA VAL A 17 3.17 -11.10 38.46
C VAL A 17 4.53 -10.98 37.75
N LEU A 18 5.32 -9.94 38.07
CA LEU A 18 6.65 -9.74 37.50
C LEU A 18 7.62 -10.86 37.90
N GLU A 19 7.62 -11.28 39.18
CA GLU A 19 8.42 -12.42 39.64
C GLU A 19 8.05 -13.70 38.88
N SER A 20 6.75 -13.97 38.74
CA SER A 20 6.26 -15.14 38.00
C SER A 20 6.58 -15.08 36.50
N LEU A 21 6.54 -13.88 35.90
CA LEU A 21 6.95 -13.63 34.52
C LEU A 21 8.45 -13.93 34.32
N LEU A 22 9.31 -13.40 35.20
CA LEU A 22 10.75 -13.61 35.13
C LEU A 22 11.10 -15.10 35.32
N GLU A 23 10.41 -15.79 36.22
CA GLU A 23 10.56 -17.24 36.39
C GLU A 23 10.14 -18.00 35.12
N ALA A 24 9.03 -17.62 34.49
CA ALA A 24 8.56 -18.24 33.25
C ALA A 24 9.53 -18.00 32.08
N LEU A 25 10.03 -16.78 31.91
CA LEU A 25 11.04 -16.44 30.91
C LEU A 25 12.35 -17.22 31.15
N GLY A 26 12.76 -17.39 32.41
CA GLY A 26 13.95 -18.19 32.77
C GLY A 26 13.83 -19.69 32.45
N ARG A 27 12.60 -20.20 32.22
CA ARG A 27 12.36 -21.58 31.79
C ARG A 27 12.30 -21.74 30.27
N TRP A 28 12.24 -20.66 29.50
CA TRP A 28 12.30 -20.77 28.05
C TRP A 28 13.66 -21.31 27.61
N PRO A 29 13.70 -22.12 26.53
CA PRO A 29 14.97 -22.38 25.87
C PRO A 29 15.57 -21.06 25.39
N ASP A 30 16.87 -21.04 25.12
CA ASP A 30 17.49 -19.89 24.45
C ASP A 30 16.86 -19.71 23.06
N VAL A 31 15.91 -18.78 22.98
CA VAL A 31 15.22 -18.39 21.74
C VAL A 31 16.01 -17.32 20.97
N GLY A 32 17.15 -16.87 21.50
CA GLY A 32 17.96 -15.77 20.99
C GLY A 32 17.31 -14.39 21.20
N SER A 33 18.01 -13.35 20.73
CA SER A 33 17.53 -11.95 20.67
C SER A 33 17.36 -11.53 19.22
N GLN A 34 16.25 -10.89 18.87
CA GLN A 34 15.94 -10.40 17.53
C GLN A 34 15.65 -8.91 17.59
N ALA A 35 16.69 -8.10 17.37
CA ALA A 35 16.55 -6.65 17.28
C ALA A 35 15.65 -6.24 16.12
N ARG A 36 14.78 -5.26 16.37
CA ARG A 36 13.87 -4.68 15.37
C ARG A 36 14.64 -4.01 14.22
N VAL A 37 14.01 -3.94 13.04
CA VAL A 37 14.65 -3.50 11.78
C VAL A 37 13.90 -2.28 11.25
N SER A 38 14.61 -1.20 10.89
CA SER A 38 13.97 -0.04 10.27
C SER A 38 13.47 -0.35 8.86
N ILE A 39 12.51 0.42 8.34
CA ILE A 39 12.03 0.32 6.95
C ILE A 39 13.20 0.39 5.97
N GLU A 40 14.09 1.35 6.13
CA GLU A 40 15.24 1.55 5.22
C GLU A 40 16.19 0.34 5.23
N ARG A 41 16.48 -0.18 6.43
CA ARG A 41 17.31 -1.36 6.55
C ARG A 41 16.61 -2.56 5.95
N TRP A 42 15.32 -2.73 6.23
CA TRP A 42 14.49 -3.80 5.68
C TRP A 42 14.50 -3.79 4.15
N SER A 43 14.28 -2.63 3.52
CA SER A 43 14.35 -2.45 2.07
C SER A 43 15.75 -2.71 1.49
N SER A 44 16.81 -2.63 2.31
CA SER A 44 18.18 -2.95 1.89
C SER A 44 18.58 -4.41 2.13
N LEU A 45 17.80 -5.17 2.92
CA LEU A 45 18.09 -6.56 3.17
C LEU A 45 17.93 -7.34 1.88
N THR A 46 18.85 -8.27 1.66
CA THR A 46 18.59 -9.34 0.72
C THR A 46 17.40 -10.13 1.27
N ALA A 47 16.46 -10.46 0.41
CA ALA A 47 16.10 -11.84 0.19
C ALA A 47 16.30 -12.82 1.38
N GLY A 48 17.46 -13.49 1.40
CA GLY A 48 17.81 -14.48 2.42
C GLY A 48 17.94 -13.91 3.83
N GLU A 49 18.27 -12.63 3.99
CA GLU A 49 18.32 -11.95 5.29
C GLU A 49 16.92 -11.64 5.83
N VAL A 50 16.00 -11.18 4.98
CA VAL A 50 14.56 -11.02 5.31
C VAL A 50 14.01 -12.34 5.83
N LYS A 51 14.26 -13.43 5.10
CA LYS A 51 13.83 -14.76 5.51
C LYS A 51 14.48 -15.20 6.83
N ALA A 52 15.79 -15.06 6.97
CA ALA A 52 16.49 -15.45 8.21
C ALA A 52 15.95 -14.69 9.43
N TYR A 53 15.54 -13.44 9.24
CA TYR A 53 14.84 -12.65 10.24
C TYR A 53 13.47 -13.24 10.59
N GLN A 54 12.63 -13.57 9.61
CA GLN A 54 11.29 -14.13 9.85
C GLN A 54 11.34 -15.56 10.43
N ASP A 55 12.20 -16.43 9.89
CA ASP A 55 12.41 -17.82 10.34
C ASP A 55 12.80 -17.87 11.82
N LYS A 56 13.57 -16.89 12.29
CA LYS A 56 13.97 -16.76 13.69
C LYS A 56 12.76 -16.54 14.60
N GLY A 57 11.85 -15.64 14.23
CA GLY A 57 10.62 -15.39 15.00
C GLY A 57 9.70 -16.61 15.02
N ILE A 58 9.50 -17.27 13.88
CA ILE A 58 8.69 -18.50 13.79
C ILE A 58 9.29 -19.62 14.65
N SER A 59 10.60 -19.82 14.58
CA SER A 59 11.30 -20.83 15.37
C SER A 59 11.22 -20.53 16.86
N ALA A 60 11.34 -19.27 17.27
CA ALA A 60 11.17 -18.85 18.65
C ALA A 60 9.77 -19.13 19.18
N VAL A 61 8.71 -18.79 18.43
CA VAL A 61 7.32 -19.08 18.83
C VAL A 61 7.09 -20.59 18.99
N ARG A 62 7.65 -21.41 18.10
CA ARG A 62 7.54 -22.89 18.19
C ARG A 62 8.33 -23.46 19.36
N GLY A 63 9.48 -22.86 19.71
CA GLY A 63 10.34 -23.30 20.81
C GLY A 63 9.88 -22.84 22.19
N ALA A 64 9.19 -21.70 22.28
CA ALA A 64 8.73 -21.11 23.54
C ALA A 64 7.43 -21.76 24.05
N ALA A 65 7.55 -22.93 24.69
CA ALA A 65 6.39 -23.56 25.32
C ALA A 65 5.73 -22.64 26.36
N GLY A 66 4.40 -22.53 26.30
CA GLY A 66 3.62 -21.71 27.25
C GLY A 66 3.71 -20.20 27.02
N TRP A 67 4.13 -19.73 25.84
CA TRP A 67 4.21 -18.30 25.52
C TRP A 67 2.90 -17.55 25.73
N GLN A 68 1.75 -18.21 25.62
CA GLN A 68 0.44 -17.59 25.90
C GLN A 68 0.35 -17.10 27.34
N SER A 69 0.78 -17.92 28.31
CA SER A 69 0.78 -17.56 29.73
C SER A 69 1.72 -16.38 30.01
N VAL A 70 2.87 -16.34 29.34
CA VAL A 70 3.82 -15.22 29.43
C VAL A 70 3.20 -13.94 28.87
N ALA A 71 2.56 -14.01 27.70
CA ALA A 71 1.86 -12.88 27.11
C ALA A 71 0.71 -12.38 28.01
N ASP A 72 -0.02 -13.28 28.66
CA ASP A 72 -1.08 -12.92 29.61
C ASP A 72 -0.54 -12.21 30.85
N GLN A 73 0.57 -12.69 31.43
CA GLN A 73 1.25 -12.02 32.55
C GLN A 73 1.75 -10.63 32.15
N VAL A 74 2.31 -10.49 30.95
CA VAL A 74 2.73 -9.20 30.40
C VAL A 74 1.54 -8.24 30.29
N ARG A 75 0.39 -8.70 29.76
CA ARG A 75 -0.84 -7.90 29.71
C ARG A 75 -1.32 -7.50 31.10
N GLU A 76 -1.27 -8.42 32.07
CA GLU A 76 -1.64 -8.16 33.47
C GLU A 76 -0.77 -7.06 34.09
N LEU A 77 0.55 -7.07 33.87
CA LEU A 77 1.45 -5.99 34.31
C LEU A 77 1.06 -4.63 33.71
N GLY A 78 0.68 -4.61 32.43
CA GLY A 78 0.17 -3.43 31.75
C GLY A 78 -1.14 -2.91 32.36
N GLN A 79 -2.07 -3.81 32.70
CA GLN A 79 -3.35 -3.47 33.34
C GLN A 79 -3.16 -2.92 34.75
N LEU A 80 -2.23 -3.50 35.53
CA LEU A 80 -1.85 -3.05 36.87
C LEU A 80 -0.99 -1.77 36.84
N ARG A 81 -0.54 -1.33 35.66
CA ARG A 81 0.38 -0.19 35.48
C ARG A 81 1.64 -0.29 36.34
N TYR A 82 2.19 -1.49 36.45
CA TYR A 82 3.30 -1.76 37.37
C TYR A 82 4.63 -1.24 36.83
N GLU A 83 5.02 -0.01 37.19
CA GLU A 83 6.21 0.68 36.69
C GLU A 83 7.54 -0.11 36.81
N PRO A 84 7.81 -0.88 37.89
CA PRO A 84 9.06 -1.64 37.98
C PRO A 84 9.25 -2.70 36.88
N ALA A 85 8.19 -3.06 36.15
CA ALA A 85 8.28 -3.97 35.01
C ALA A 85 8.83 -3.31 33.72
N VAL A 86 8.89 -1.96 33.65
CA VAL A 86 9.21 -1.23 32.41
C VAL A 86 10.53 -1.69 31.78
N PRO A 87 11.67 -1.81 32.48
CA PRO A 87 12.91 -2.26 31.86
C PRO A 87 12.81 -3.66 31.23
N THR A 88 12.11 -4.58 31.89
CA THR A 88 11.86 -5.94 31.39
C THR A 88 10.98 -5.90 30.14
N LEU A 89 9.93 -5.08 30.15
CA LEU A 89 9.00 -4.95 29.04
C LEU A 89 9.66 -4.27 27.82
N ILE A 90 10.57 -3.32 28.04
CA ILE A 90 11.37 -2.71 26.95
C ILE A 90 12.24 -3.79 26.30
N GLY A 91 12.96 -4.59 27.08
CA GLY A 91 13.75 -5.71 26.53
C GLY A 91 12.89 -6.71 25.76
N LEU A 92 11.69 -7.03 26.24
CA LEU A 92 10.75 -7.88 25.51
C LEU A 92 10.22 -7.22 24.23
N TRP A 93 10.02 -5.91 24.22
CA TRP A 93 9.54 -5.18 23.05
C TRP A 93 10.62 -5.08 21.95
N GLU A 94 11.85 -4.78 22.33
CA GLU A 94 12.95 -4.47 21.41
C GLU A 94 13.65 -5.72 20.86
N GLU A 95 13.66 -6.82 21.63
CA GLU A 95 14.52 -7.96 21.33
C GLU A 95 13.83 -9.33 21.35
N CYS A 96 12.57 -9.45 21.81
CA CYS A 96 11.94 -10.76 21.93
C CYS A 96 11.55 -11.32 20.55
N PRO A 97 12.12 -12.47 20.12
CA PRO A 97 11.73 -13.08 18.85
C PRO A 97 10.35 -13.76 18.90
N VAL A 98 9.76 -13.93 20.09
CA VAL A 98 8.42 -14.51 20.26
C VAL A 98 7.38 -13.40 20.05
N ASN A 99 7.00 -13.16 18.78
CA ASN A 99 6.17 -12.02 18.38
C ASN A 99 4.92 -11.77 19.26
N PRO A 100 4.10 -12.78 19.64
CA PRO A 100 2.94 -12.53 20.49
C PRO A 100 3.26 -11.94 21.87
N VAL A 101 4.46 -12.21 22.40
CA VAL A 101 4.93 -11.68 23.69
C VAL A 101 5.48 -10.26 23.50
N ALA A 102 6.18 -9.99 22.40
CA ALA A 102 6.59 -8.62 22.02
C ALA A 102 5.37 -7.71 21.83
N VAL A 103 4.32 -8.19 21.13
CA VAL A 103 3.03 -7.49 20.99
C VAL A 103 2.40 -7.18 22.34
N ALA A 104 2.36 -8.17 23.25
CA ALA A 104 1.85 -7.96 24.60
C ALA A 104 2.68 -6.91 25.35
N ALA A 105 4.01 -6.93 25.20
CA ALA A 105 4.92 -5.98 25.84
C ALA A 105 4.67 -4.55 25.34
N ALA A 106 4.45 -4.35 24.04
CA ALA A 106 4.12 -3.05 23.48
C ALA A 106 2.86 -2.45 24.11
N HIS A 107 1.79 -3.25 24.20
CA HIS A 107 0.54 -2.83 24.83
C HIS A 107 0.68 -2.59 26.32
N ALA A 108 1.51 -3.39 27.02
CA ALA A 108 1.78 -3.21 28.44
C ALA A 108 2.56 -1.91 28.71
N LEU A 109 3.62 -1.64 27.92
CA LEU A 109 4.37 -0.38 27.96
C LEU A 109 3.45 0.83 27.75
N PHE A 110 2.56 0.75 26.76
CA PHE A 110 1.57 1.80 26.51
C PHE A 110 0.61 1.99 27.70
N GLY A 111 0.15 0.88 28.30
CA GLY A 111 -0.75 0.89 29.46
C GLY A 111 -0.11 1.50 30.72
N ILE A 112 1.17 1.21 30.97
CA ILE A 112 1.95 1.77 32.07
C ILE A 112 2.20 3.26 31.86
N GLY A 113 2.68 3.64 30.67
CA GLY A 113 2.74 5.02 30.22
C GLY A 113 3.76 5.92 30.95
N THR A 114 4.81 5.36 31.57
CA THR A 114 5.95 6.16 32.05
C THR A 114 6.69 6.81 30.88
N ALA A 115 7.46 7.88 31.14
CA ALA A 115 8.28 8.52 30.11
C ALA A 115 9.22 7.52 29.41
N GLU A 116 9.88 6.65 30.17
CA GLU A 116 10.77 5.60 29.63
C GLU A 116 10.01 4.60 28.73
N ALA A 117 8.82 4.14 29.15
CA ALA A 117 8.01 3.24 28.34
C ALA A 117 7.51 3.91 27.05
N ARG A 118 7.13 5.18 27.12
CA ARG A 118 6.71 5.98 25.95
C ARG A 118 7.88 6.20 24.98
N ASP A 119 9.05 6.56 25.49
CA ASP A 119 10.26 6.76 24.69
C ASP A 119 10.62 5.48 23.92
N ALA A 120 10.60 4.31 24.57
CA ALA A 120 10.84 3.03 23.91
C ALA A 120 9.85 2.74 22.76
N LEU A 121 8.58 3.06 22.94
CA LEU A 121 7.57 2.88 21.89
C LEU A 121 7.75 3.88 20.73
N ARG A 122 8.11 5.16 21.01
CA ARG A 122 8.29 6.17 19.94
C ARG A 122 9.41 5.81 18.95
N HIS A 123 10.45 5.09 19.39
CA HIS A 123 11.50 4.61 18.49
C HIS A 123 10.99 3.69 17.37
N GLY A 124 9.80 3.09 17.54
CA GLY A 124 9.17 2.23 16.55
C GLY A 124 8.63 2.96 15.30
N ILE A 125 8.64 4.29 15.25
CA ILE A 125 8.00 5.05 14.15
C ILE A 125 8.60 4.78 12.76
N HIS A 126 9.87 4.36 12.70
CA HIS A 126 10.57 3.99 11.46
C HIS A 126 10.80 2.49 11.30
N ASP A 127 10.17 1.66 12.13
CA ASP A 127 10.26 0.21 12.06
C ASP A 127 9.56 -0.33 10.82
N HIS A 128 10.08 -1.39 10.21
CA HIS A 128 9.41 -2.14 9.14
C HIS A 128 8.10 -2.80 9.59
N ASP A 129 7.98 -3.15 10.87
CA ASP A 129 6.79 -3.76 11.44
C ASP A 129 5.68 -2.72 11.71
N HIS A 130 4.50 -2.97 11.14
CA HIS A 130 3.34 -2.08 11.27
C HIS A 130 2.92 -1.87 12.74
N LEU A 131 3.00 -2.90 13.59
CA LEU A 131 2.62 -2.76 14.99
C LEU A 131 3.53 -1.76 15.73
N ALA A 132 4.83 -1.75 15.47
CA ALA A 132 5.73 -0.76 16.07
C ALA A 132 5.36 0.66 15.70
N ARG A 133 5.14 0.93 14.40
CA ARG A 133 4.75 2.26 13.94
C ARG A 133 3.41 2.68 14.52
N PHE A 134 2.44 1.77 14.52
CA PHE A 134 1.13 1.99 15.13
C PHE A 134 1.26 2.34 16.62
N MET A 135 2.06 1.60 17.39
CA MET A 135 2.25 1.87 18.82
C MET A 135 3.02 3.17 19.06
N ALA A 136 4.01 3.49 18.23
CA ALA A 136 4.73 4.76 18.27
C ALA A 136 3.77 5.94 18.06
N LEU A 137 2.95 5.89 17.00
CA LEU A 137 1.95 6.90 16.71
C LEU A 137 0.93 7.01 17.83
N LYS A 138 0.42 5.88 18.35
CA LYS A 138 -0.54 5.89 19.47
C LYS A 138 0.02 6.62 20.68
N VAL A 139 1.31 6.42 21.00
CA VAL A 139 1.99 7.21 22.03
C VAL A 139 2.03 8.68 21.65
N MET A 140 2.53 9.03 20.47
CA MET A 140 2.66 10.44 20.03
C MET A 140 1.34 11.20 20.07
N PHE A 141 0.22 10.57 19.70
CA PHE A 141 -1.12 11.16 19.74
C PHE A 141 -1.70 11.31 21.16
N THR A 142 -1.20 10.56 22.14
CA THR A 142 -1.73 10.55 23.53
C THR A 142 -0.76 11.11 24.57
N ASP A 143 0.43 11.52 24.12
CA ASP A 143 1.47 12.07 24.97
C ASP A 143 1.11 13.48 25.45
N ASP A 144 1.87 13.98 26.43
CA ASP A 144 1.68 15.34 26.94
C ASP A 144 1.92 16.37 25.82
N GLY A 145 1.16 17.47 25.82
CA GLY A 145 1.19 18.47 24.74
C GLY A 145 0.01 18.35 23.79
N THR A 146 0.10 18.95 22.60
CA THR A 146 -0.90 18.74 21.55
C THR A 146 -0.46 17.61 20.63
N ALA A 147 -1.41 16.80 20.16
CA ALA A 147 -1.12 15.73 19.19
C ALA A 147 -0.32 16.25 17.98
N TRP A 148 -0.66 17.44 17.49
CA TRP A 148 0.08 18.11 16.41
C TRP A 148 1.57 18.31 16.73
N ASP A 149 1.90 18.87 17.89
CA ASP A 149 3.29 19.18 18.23
C ASP A 149 4.16 17.90 18.28
N ASN A 150 3.54 16.77 18.61
CA ASN A 150 4.21 15.47 18.69
C ASN A 150 4.43 14.82 17.32
N VAL A 151 3.61 15.10 16.31
CA VAL A 151 3.61 14.36 15.02
C VAL A 151 3.89 15.23 13.79
N ALA A 152 3.82 16.56 13.89
CA ALA A 152 3.94 17.46 12.74
C ALA A 152 5.26 17.31 11.95
N HIS A 153 6.33 16.90 12.63
CA HIS A 153 7.63 16.65 11.98
C HIS A 153 7.58 15.52 10.93
N LEU A 154 6.64 14.58 11.04
CA LEU A 154 6.43 13.51 10.06
C LEU A 154 5.97 14.04 8.69
N PHE A 155 5.42 15.26 8.66
CA PHE A 155 4.94 15.92 7.44
C PHE A 155 5.93 16.97 6.90
N SER A 156 7.16 16.99 7.41
CA SER A 156 8.22 17.85 6.87
C SER A 156 8.74 17.32 5.52
N ASP A 157 9.18 18.23 4.64
CA ASP A 157 9.76 17.87 3.34
C ASP A 157 10.90 16.84 3.47
N GLU A 158 11.72 16.94 4.53
CA GLU A 158 12.81 16.00 4.81
C GLU A 158 12.28 14.59 5.11
N CYS A 159 11.22 14.47 5.91
CA CYS A 159 10.63 13.18 6.23
C CYS A 159 9.94 12.59 4.98
N LEU A 160 9.14 13.39 4.28
CA LEU A 160 8.42 12.99 3.07
C LEU A 160 9.32 12.66 1.88
N ALA A 161 10.60 13.05 1.92
CA ALA A 161 11.59 12.66 0.91
C ALA A 161 12.04 11.19 1.03
N THR A 162 11.64 10.48 2.10
CA THR A 162 12.00 9.07 2.33
C THR A 162 10.77 8.17 2.31
N THR A 163 10.95 6.91 1.88
CA THR A 163 9.88 5.91 1.94
C THR A 163 9.39 5.70 3.38
N ALA A 164 10.30 5.63 4.35
CA ALA A 164 9.95 5.44 5.75
C ALA A 164 9.11 6.61 6.31
N GLY A 165 9.45 7.85 5.95
CA GLY A 165 8.68 9.02 6.35
C GLY A 165 7.32 9.11 5.66
N LEU A 166 7.22 8.79 4.37
CA LEU A 166 5.93 8.70 3.67
C LEU A 166 5.00 7.66 4.32
N THR A 167 5.51 6.47 4.66
CA THR A 167 4.74 5.44 5.35
C THR A 167 4.27 5.93 6.72
N ALA A 168 5.16 6.52 7.53
CA ALA A 168 4.80 7.04 8.85
C ALA A 168 3.76 8.17 8.77
N ALA A 169 3.88 9.07 7.80
CA ALA A 169 2.92 10.15 7.56
C ALA A 169 1.54 9.60 7.10
N ALA A 170 1.52 8.59 6.22
CA ALA A 170 0.29 7.96 5.78
C ALA A 170 -0.43 7.26 6.94
N GLU A 171 0.29 6.53 7.80
CA GLU A 171 -0.28 5.87 8.98
C GLU A 171 -0.75 6.89 10.02
N ALA A 172 -0.03 8.00 10.21
CA ALA A 172 -0.45 9.09 11.09
C ALA A 172 -1.79 9.69 10.65
N LEU A 173 -1.98 9.92 9.34
CA LEU A 173 -3.28 10.35 8.79
C LEU A 173 -4.34 9.26 8.94
N GLY A 174 -3.99 7.99 8.73
CA GLY A 174 -4.90 6.85 8.88
C GLY A 174 -5.54 6.77 10.27
N LEU A 175 -4.80 7.12 11.34
CA LEU A 175 -5.34 7.17 12.71
C LEU A 175 -6.42 8.24 12.94
N LEU A 176 -6.49 9.26 12.08
CA LEU A 176 -7.51 10.31 12.15
C LEU A 176 -8.81 9.91 11.41
N SER A 177 -8.76 8.87 10.60
CA SER A 177 -9.92 8.29 9.91
C SER A 177 -10.49 7.06 10.65
N PRO A 178 -11.73 6.64 10.35
CA PRO A 178 -12.28 5.39 10.88
C PRO A 178 -11.38 4.19 10.51
N TRP A 179 -11.13 3.29 11.47
CA TRP A 179 -10.36 2.06 11.24
C TRP A 179 -11.24 0.87 10.86
N SER A 180 -12.56 0.98 11.09
CA SER A 180 -13.54 -0.07 10.81
C SER A 180 -14.92 0.53 10.56
N PHE A 181 -15.74 -0.20 9.80
CA PHE A 181 -17.13 0.12 9.54
C PHE A 181 -18.00 -1.02 10.06
N THR A 182 -18.82 -0.74 11.07
CA THR A 182 -19.78 -1.69 11.61
C THR A 182 -21.19 -1.28 11.24
N ARG A 183 -22.19 -2.11 11.57
CA ARG A 183 -23.61 -1.75 11.38
C ARG A 183 -24.01 -0.49 12.15
N SER A 184 -23.24 -0.12 13.17
CA SER A 184 -23.46 1.08 13.98
C SER A 184 -22.80 2.33 13.39
N GLY A 185 -22.04 2.19 12.31
CA GLY A 185 -21.33 3.28 11.64
C GLY A 185 -19.81 3.12 11.69
N PRO A 186 -19.07 4.17 11.31
CA PRO A 186 -17.62 4.20 11.40
C PRO A 186 -17.12 4.15 12.84
N GLU A 187 -16.02 3.44 13.08
CA GLU A 187 -15.36 3.31 14.37
C GLU A 187 -13.96 3.92 14.33
N TRP A 188 -13.60 4.68 15.37
CA TRP A 188 -12.29 5.28 15.55
C TRP A 188 -11.52 4.57 16.66
N HIS A 189 -10.19 4.72 16.65
CA HIS A 189 -9.35 4.20 17.74
C HIS A 189 -9.61 4.92 19.06
N SER A 190 -10.05 6.18 19.02
CA SER A 190 -10.56 6.93 20.18
C SER A 190 -11.48 8.08 19.73
N GLU A 191 -12.37 8.53 20.62
CA GLU A 191 -13.20 9.72 20.38
C GLU A 191 -12.37 11.00 20.24
N GLN A 192 -11.22 11.08 20.92
CA GLN A 192 -10.32 12.23 20.83
C GLN A 192 -9.76 12.40 19.42
N LEU A 193 -9.34 11.30 18.77
CA LEU A 193 -8.79 11.33 17.41
C LEU A 193 -9.83 11.80 16.40
N ARG A 194 -11.10 11.38 16.57
CA ARG A 194 -12.22 11.78 15.72
C ARG A 194 -12.40 13.31 15.65
N ASP A 195 -12.24 13.99 16.78
CA ASP A 195 -12.52 15.43 16.88
C ASP A 195 -11.29 16.30 16.62
N LEU A 196 -10.09 15.74 16.43
CA LEU A 196 -8.84 16.49 16.31
C LEU A 196 -8.87 17.54 15.18
N VAL A 197 -9.41 17.19 14.01
CA VAL A 197 -9.51 18.09 12.85
C VAL A 197 -10.38 19.31 13.18
N SER A 198 -11.43 19.11 13.97
CA SER A 198 -12.34 20.18 14.39
C SER A 198 -11.76 21.03 15.53
N GLN A 199 -10.87 20.46 16.36
CA GLN A 199 -10.31 21.11 17.54
C GLN A 199 -9.00 21.87 17.25
N ASP A 200 -8.20 21.42 16.30
CA ASP A 200 -6.91 22.02 15.95
C ASP A 200 -6.80 22.24 14.42
N HIS A 201 -6.96 23.50 14.01
CA HIS A 201 -6.96 23.92 12.60
C HIS A 201 -5.71 23.49 11.82
N ARG A 202 -4.59 23.22 12.50
CA ARG A 202 -3.36 22.79 11.82
C ARG A 202 -3.56 21.44 11.12
N TRP A 203 -4.36 20.54 11.70
CA TRP A 203 -4.76 19.28 11.06
C TRP A 203 -5.63 19.50 9.83
N LEU A 204 -6.57 20.43 9.91
CA LEU A 204 -7.41 20.81 8.79
C LEU A 204 -6.55 21.37 7.65
N ASP A 205 -5.68 22.33 7.94
CA ASP A 205 -4.79 22.96 6.96
C ASP A 205 -3.87 21.93 6.30
N LEU A 206 -3.32 20.99 7.09
CA LEU A 206 -2.51 19.88 6.58
C LEU A 206 -3.30 18.99 5.62
N CYS A 207 -4.48 18.50 6.02
CA CYS A 207 -5.27 17.59 5.20
C CYS A 207 -5.77 18.29 3.93
N VAL A 208 -6.17 19.57 4.04
CA VAL A 208 -6.51 20.39 2.89
C VAL A 208 -5.31 20.54 1.97
N GLY A 209 -4.11 20.83 2.49
CA GLY A 209 -2.88 20.96 1.70
C GLY A 209 -2.46 19.67 1.00
N LEU A 210 -2.62 18.53 1.67
CA LEU A 210 -2.23 17.22 1.17
C LEU A 210 -3.28 16.54 0.30
N ARG A 211 -4.51 17.06 0.19
CA ARG A 211 -5.61 16.37 -0.52
C ARG A 211 -5.32 16.02 -1.98
N ASP A 212 -4.43 16.76 -2.65
CA ASP A 212 -4.00 16.53 -4.03
C ASP A 212 -2.63 15.82 -4.11
N HIS A 213 -2.00 15.51 -2.97
CA HIS A 213 -0.70 14.84 -2.91
C HIS A 213 -0.80 13.43 -3.49
N GLU A 214 0.17 13.05 -4.32
CA GLU A 214 0.16 11.76 -5.02
C GLU A 214 0.07 10.58 -4.05
N VAL A 215 0.92 10.48 -3.04
CA VAL A 215 0.85 9.38 -2.06
C VAL A 215 -0.23 9.61 -0.99
N LEU A 216 -0.14 10.71 -0.24
CA LEU A 216 -0.95 10.96 0.97
C LEU A 216 -2.37 11.49 0.72
N GLY A 217 -2.73 11.83 -0.53
CA GLY A 217 -3.99 12.51 -0.83
C GLY A 217 -5.22 11.68 -0.49
N HIS A 218 -5.15 10.35 -0.64
CA HIS A 218 -6.25 9.46 -0.26
C HIS A 218 -6.53 9.57 1.26
N GLN A 219 -5.51 9.36 2.08
CA GLN A 219 -5.64 9.40 3.54
C GLN A 219 -6.10 10.79 4.01
N ALA A 220 -5.54 11.86 3.45
CA ALA A 220 -5.96 13.22 3.76
C ALA A 220 -7.46 13.46 3.45
N ARG A 221 -7.96 12.96 2.32
CA ARG A 221 -9.38 13.07 1.95
C ARG A 221 -10.27 12.20 2.84
N GLN A 222 -9.83 11.01 3.23
CA GLN A 222 -10.56 10.19 4.21
C GLN A 222 -10.72 10.91 5.55
N VAL A 223 -9.66 11.57 6.04
CA VAL A 223 -9.74 12.39 7.26
C VAL A 223 -10.75 13.53 7.11
N LEU A 224 -10.71 14.25 5.99
CA LEU A 224 -11.68 15.32 5.70
C LEU A 224 -13.12 14.81 5.55
N ARG A 225 -13.32 13.62 4.97
CA ARG A 225 -14.64 12.99 4.74
C ARG A 225 -15.42 12.79 6.02
N TYR A 226 -14.74 12.41 7.10
CA TYR A 226 -15.39 12.10 8.36
C TYR A 226 -15.26 13.21 9.43
N ALA A 227 -14.61 14.33 9.09
CA ALA A 227 -14.62 15.54 9.91
C ALA A 227 -15.92 16.34 9.73
N ASP A 228 -16.18 17.30 10.62
CA ASP A 228 -17.40 18.12 10.57
C ASP A 228 -17.45 18.94 9.26
N PRO A 229 -18.48 18.75 8.40
CA PRO A 229 -18.63 19.50 7.16
C PRO A 229 -18.71 21.02 7.35
N ALA A 230 -19.19 21.48 8.51
CA ALA A 230 -19.23 22.91 8.84
C ALA A 230 -17.83 23.51 9.04
N VAL A 231 -16.83 22.67 9.33
CA VAL A 231 -15.42 23.04 9.48
C VAL A 231 -14.68 22.84 8.15
N THR A 232 -14.85 21.70 7.49
CA THR A 232 -14.09 21.35 6.28
C THR A 232 -14.55 22.11 5.04
N GLY A 233 -15.85 22.32 4.85
CA GLY A 233 -16.42 22.98 3.67
C GLY A 233 -15.80 24.36 3.40
N PRO A 234 -15.83 25.31 4.36
CA PRO A 234 -15.25 26.64 4.16
C PRO A 234 -13.75 26.63 3.85
N ALA A 235 -12.99 25.72 4.47
CA ALA A 235 -11.54 25.60 4.24
C ALA A 235 -11.24 25.07 2.83
N LEU A 236 -12.02 24.10 2.36
CA LEU A 236 -11.90 23.54 1.02
C LEU A 236 -12.31 24.54 -0.05
N ASP A 237 -13.39 25.30 0.16
CA ASP A 237 -13.81 26.39 -0.73
C ASP A 237 -12.73 27.47 -0.85
N ALA A 238 -12.12 27.86 0.27
CA ALA A 238 -11.02 28.81 0.29
C ALA A 238 -9.79 28.29 -0.46
N ALA A 239 -9.38 27.04 -0.21
CA ALA A 239 -8.26 26.41 -0.90
C ALA A 239 -8.50 26.28 -2.40
N ARG A 240 -9.72 25.92 -2.81
CA ARG A 240 -10.14 25.85 -4.21
C ARG A 240 -10.05 27.22 -4.89
N ALA A 241 -10.50 28.29 -4.22
CA ALA A 241 -10.41 29.64 -4.73
C ALA A 241 -8.95 30.12 -4.90
N VAL A 242 -8.06 29.78 -3.96
CA VAL A 242 -6.62 30.06 -4.06
C VAL A 242 -6.00 29.31 -5.24
N ARG A 243 -6.29 28.01 -5.40
CA ARG A 243 -5.79 27.19 -6.50
C ARG A 243 -6.21 27.74 -7.87
N ALA A 244 -7.49 28.15 -7.99
CA ALA A 244 -8.00 28.76 -9.22
C ALA A 244 -7.30 30.08 -9.59
N ALA A 245 -6.70 30.78 -8.62
CA ALA A 245 -5.92 32.00 -8.86
C ALA A 245 -4.44 31.72 -9.19
N GLN A 246 -3.92 30.55 -8.83
CA GLN A 246 -2.50 30.19 -8.96
C GLN A 246 -2.13 29.45 -10.25
N THR A 247 -3.10 28.97 -11.03
CA THR A 247 -2.86 28.28 -12.32
C THR A 247 -2.21 29.24 -13.34
N ARG A 248 -0.88 29.33 -13.29
CA ARG A 248 -0.02 30.03 -14.26
C ARG A 248 1.20 29.20 -14.64
N THR A 249 1.14 28.76 -15.89
CA THR A 249 2.21 28.45 -16.86
C THR A 249 3.38 27.57 -16.40
N PRO A 250 3.41 26.28 -16.81
CA PRO A 250 4.63 25.48 -16.75
C PRO A 250 5.66 25.98 -17.79
N ALA A 251 6.91 26.08 -17.37
CA ALA A 251 8.05 26.32 -18.26
C ALA A 251 8.39 25.01 -18.99
N GLY A 252 7.99 24.92 -20.26
CA GLY A 252 8.25 23.75 -21.10
C GLY A 252 9.65 23.75 -21.71
N ARG A 253 10.31 22.59 -21.64
CA ARG A 253 11.50 22.25 -22.44
C ARG A 253 11.07 22.14 -23.92
N HIS A 254 11.85 22.70 -24.85
CA HIS A 254 11.53 22.67 -26.28
C HIS A 254 11.83 21.30 -26.92
N LEU A 255 10.86 20.39 -26.92
CA LEU A 255 10.84 19.24 -27.83
C LEU A 255 10.23 19.68 -29.19
N ARG A 256 10.62 19.04 -30.30
CA ARG A 256 10.09 19.35 -31.65
C ARG A 256 9.03 18.34 -32.05
N ARG A 257 8.01 18.80 -32.77
CA ARG A 257 6.92 17.95 -33.29
C ARG A 257 7.45 16.81 -34.16
N GLY A 258 6.91 15.61 -33.95
CA GLY A 258 7.22 14.40 -34.74
C GLY A 258 8.52 13.71 -34.32
N ASP A 259 9.20 14.24 -33.31
CA ASP A 259 10.42 13.64 -32.77
C ASP A 259 10.11 12.39 -31.94
N LEU A 260 9.03 12.39 -31.16
CA LEU A 260 8.71 11.28 -30.26
C LEU A 260 8.26 10.04 -31.03
N VAL A 261 7.37 10.21 -32.01
CA VAL A 261 6.89 9.08 -32.83
C VAL A 261 8.03 8.50 -33.67
N ALA A 262 8.85 9.35 -34.30
CA ALA A 262 9.99 8.89 -35.09
C ALA A 262 11.02 8.15 -34.22
N ARG A 263 11.40 8.73 -33.08
CA ARG A 263 12.30 8.07 -32.11
C ARG A 263 11.74 6.75 -31.60
N TYR A 264 10.44 6.69 -31.34
CA TYR A 264 9.79 5.45 -30.92
C TYR A 264 9.86 4.37 -32.00
N LEU A 265 9.59 4.70 -33.25
CA LEU A 265 9.71 3.79 -34.38
C LEU A 265 11.16 3.33 -34.62
N ASP A 266 12.13 4.21 -34.35
CA ASP A 266 13.56 3.93 -34.42
C ASP A 266 14.09 3.14 -33.20
N GLY A 267 13.23 2.80 -32.23
CA GLY A 267 13.54 1.90 -31.11
C GLY A 267 13.84 2.59 -29.77
N ASP A 268 13.77 3.92 -29.68
CA ASP A 268 13.94 4.64 -28.41
C ASP A 268 12.65 4.63 -27.57
N HIS A 269 12.22 3.43 -27.21
CA HIS A 269 10.94 3.22 -26.52
C HIS A 269 10.91 3.85 -25.13
N ARG A 270 11.90 3.51 -24.28
CA ARG A 270 12.00 4.03 -22.91
C ARG A 270 12.35 5.50 -22.85
N GLY A 271 13.18 6.01 -23.77
CA GLY A 271 13.53 7.43 -23.80
C GLY A 271 12.34 8.30 -24.16
N VAL A 272 11.52 7.87 -25.11
CA VAL A 272 10.29 8.57 -25.48
C VAL A 272 9.29 8.62 -24.32
N TRP A 273 9.04 7.51 -23.62
CA TRP A 273 8.12 7.52 -22.47
C TRP A 273 8.66 8.34 -21.29
N ARG A 274 9.99 8.34 -21.06
CA ARG A 274 10.62 9.25 -20.10
C ARG A 274 10.39 10.72 -20.44
N ASP A 275 10.53 11.08 -21.72
CA ASP A 275 10.30 12.45 -22.17
C ASP A 275 8.81 12.84 -22.07
N LEU A 276 7.89 11.93 -22.39
CA LEU A 276 6.45 12.12 -22.20
C LEU A 276 6.06 12.27 -20.72
N GLY A 277 6.66 11.48 -19.82
CA GLY A 277 6.45 11.57 -18.38
C GLY A 277 6.96 12.88 -17.77
N ALA A 278 7.93 13.54 -18.40
CA ALA A 278 8.39 14.86 -17.97
C ALA A 278 7.45 16.02 -18.38
N ILE A 279 6.42 15.76 -19.19
CA ILE A 279 5.44 16.76 -19.61
C ILE A 279 4.28 16.77 -18.60
N ALA A 280 4.27 17.78 -17.72
CA ALA A 280 3.25 17.93 -16.68
C ALA A 280 1.82 18.16 -17.24
N HIS A 281 1.70 18.74 -18.43
CA HIS A 281 0.42 19.00 -19.08
C HIS A 281 0.53 18.84 -20.59
N LEU A 282 -0.24 17.91 -21.16
CA LEU A 282 -0.33 17.71 -22.60
C LEU A 282 -1.28 18.74 -23.22
N ASP A 283 -0.73 19.73 -23.92
CA ASP A 283 -1.51 20.54 -24.86
C ASP A 283 -1.97 19.71 -26.07
N ASP A 284 -2.83 20.27 -26.92
CA ASP A 284 -3.39 19.56 -28.09
C ASP A 284 -2.30 18.97 -29.01
N LEU A 285 -1.14 19.63 -29.10
CA LEU A 285 -0.05 19.19 -29.97
C LEU A 285 0.67 17.98 -29.38
N TRP A 286 1.10 18.08 -28.12
CA TRP A 286 1.78 16.98 -27.42
C TRP A 286 0.86 15.80 -27.18
N ARG A 287 -0.43 16.06 -26.96
CA ARG A 287 -1.45 15.01 -26.81
C ARG A 287 -1.56 14.15 -28.05
N ALA A 288 -1.71 14.75 -29.24
CA ALA A 288 -1.80 13.99 -30.49
C ALA A 288 -0.54 13.14 -30.77
N GLU A 289 0.63 13.61 -30.36
CA GLU A 289 1.87 12.85 -30.49
C GLU A 289 1.97 11.72 -29.45
N ALA A 290 1.60 11.99 -28.19
CA ALA A 290 1.52 11.00 -27.13
C ALA A 290 0.50 9.89 -27.43
N GLU A 291 -0.64 10.22 -28.02
CA GLU A 291 -1.65 9.25 -28.46
C GLU A 291 -1.10 8.31 -29.53
N GLN A 292 -0.34 8.82 -30.50
CA GLN A 292 0.31 7.98 -31.51
C GLN A 292 1.36 7.04 -30.90
N VAL A 293 2.19 7.55 -29.98
CA VAL A 293 3.15 6.71 -29.24
C VAL A 293 2.42 5.65 -28.41
N ALA A 294 1.33 6.02 -27.74
CA ALA A 294 0.52 5.10 -26.95
C ALA A 294 -0.10 3.99 -27.81
N VAL A 295 -0.63 4.31 -28.98
CA VAL A 295 -1.13 3.32 -29.95
C VAL A 295 -0.03 2.34 -30.36
N LEU A 296 1.14 2.84 -30.77
CA LEU A 296 2.28 2.00 -31.16
C LEU A 296 2.78 1.11 -30.00
N THR A 297 2.74 1.63 -28.78
CA THR A 297 3.10 0.91 -27.55
C THR A 297 2.10 -0.21 -27.29
N MET A 298 0.80 0.09 -27.31
CA MET A 298 -0.24 -0.87 -26.98
C MET A 298 -0.43 -1.94 -28.06
N ASP A 299 -0.09 -1.66 -29.32
CA ASP A 299 0.02 -2.67 -30.39
C ASP A 299 1.13 -3.69 -30.11
N ARG A 300 2.24 -3.27 -29.49
CA ARG A 300 3.33 -4.17 -29.06
C ARG A 300 2.92 -4.94 -27.81
N VAL A 301 2.30 -4.28 -26.84
CA VAL A 301 1.73 -4.92 -25.63
C VAL A 301 0.73 -6.00 -26.03
N ARG A 302 -0.20 -5.74 -26.96
CA ARG A 302 -1.17 -6.74 -27.42
C ARG A 302 -0.51 -7.97 -28.04
N ARG A 303 0.55 -7.78 -28.83
CA ARG A 303 1.34 -8.88 -29.42
C ARG A 303 2.08 -9.68 -28.36
N ASN A 304 2.75 -8.99 -27.44
CA ASN A 304 3.43 -9.61 -26.31
C ASN A 304 2.44 -10.40 -25.45
N ALA A 305 1.28 -9.83 -25.12
CA ALA A 305 0.22 -10.49 -24.36
C ALA A 305 -0.28 -11.75 -25.09
N SER A 306 -0.54 -11.66 -26.40
CA SER A 306 -0.97 -12.80 -27.21
C SER A 306 0.06 -13.94 -27.21
N SER A 307 1.35 -13.59 -27.38
CA SER A 307 2.44 -14.57 -27.38
C SER A 307 2.65 -15.17 -25.99
N LEU A 308 2.65 -14.35 -24.95
CA LEU A 308 2.84 -14.77 -23.56
C LEU A 308 1.69 -15.66 -23.08
N THR A 309 0.44 -15.27 -23.29
CA THR A 309 -0.74 -16.07 -22.93
C THR A 309 -0.71 -17.42 -23.63
N ALA A 310 -0.41 -17.46 -24.93
CA ALA A 310 -0.28 -18.72 -25.66
C ALA A 310 0.84 -19.62 -25.10
N ALA A 311 1.99 -19.04 -24.75
CA ALA A 311 3.11 -19.76 -24.16
C ALA A 311 2.77 -20.31 -22.76
N LEU A 312 2.15 -19.49 -21.90
CA LEU A 312 1.72 -19.91 -20.55
C LEU A 312 0.70 -21.05 -20.61
N ILE A 313 -0.32 -20.95 -21.47
CA ILE A 313 -1.31 -22.01 -21.69
C ILE A 313 -0.64 -23.28 -22.22
N ALA A 314 0.31 -23.17 -23.15
CA ALA A 314 1.05 -24.32 -23.67
C ALA A 314 1.91 -25.00 -22.58
N CYS A 315 2.38 -24.24 -21.59
CA CYS A 315 3.07 -24.74 -20.40
C CYS A 315 2.11 -25.21 -19.28
N GLY A 316 0.79 -25.17 -19.51
CA GLY A 316 -0.23 -25.67 -18.61
C GLY A 316 -0.83 -24.64 -17.64
N TRP A 317 -0.47 -23.35 -17.74
CA TRP A 317 -1.07 -22.32 -16.90
C TRP A 317 -2.61 -22.33 -17.05
N PRO A 318 -3.38 -22.42 -15.94
CA PRO A 318 -4.80 -22.78 -16.01
C PRO A 318 -5.71 -21.58 -16.27
N VAL A 319 -5.50 -20.93 -17.41
CA VAL A 319 -6.38 -19.89 -17.97
C VAL A 319 -6.77 -20.31 -19.39
N SER A 320 -7.92 -19.84 -19.87
CA SER A 320 -8.26 -19.94 -21.30
C SER A 320 -7.83 -18.69 -22.05
N ASN A 321 -7.68 -18.78 -23.37
CA ASN A 321 -7.38 -17.61 -24.17
C ASN A 321 -8.55 -16.60 -24.17
N GLU A 322 -9.78 -17.10 -24.12
CA GLU A 322 -11.00 -16.28 -24.02
C GLU A 322 -11.06 -15.51 -22.71
N GLN A 323 -10.57 -16.09 -21.61
CA GLN A 323 -10.47 -15.41 -20.32
C GLN A 323 -9.30 -14.43 -20.30
N ALA A 324 -8.11 -14.90 -20.70
CA ALA A 324 -6.88 -14.15 -20.49
C ALA A 324 -6.70 -12.97 -21.43
N LEU A 325 -7.31 -13.01 -22.62
CA LEU A 325 -7.14 -11.97 -23.63
C LEU A 325 -8.40 -11.80 -24.51
N PRO A 326 -9.58 -11.51 -23.93
CA PRO A 326 -10.86 -11.45 -24.65
C PRO A 326 -10.89 -10.40 -25.76
N GLY A 327 -9.99 -9.40 -25.68
CA GLY A 327 -10.01 -8.24 -26.57
C GLY A 327 -10.65 -7.02 -25.91
N PRO A 328 -10.71 -5.89 -26.63
CA PRO A 328 -11.38 -4.68 -26.17
C PRO A 328 -12.89 -4.89 -26.04
N ALA A 329 -13.47 -4.25 -25.03
CA ALA A 329 -14.92 -4.22 -24.85
C ALA A 329 -15.61 -3.51 -26.03
N ALA A 330 -16.80 -3.99 -26.41
CA ALA A 330 -17.53 -3.46 -27.57
C ALA A 330 -18.00 -2.00 -27.39
N ASP A 331 -18.18 -1.55 -26.14
CA ASP A 331 -18.63 -0.21 -25.76
C ASP A 331 -17.49 0.72 -25.34
N VAL A 332 -16.22 0.34 -25.57
CA VAL A 332 -15.05 1.08 -25.08
C VAL A 332 -15.03 2.56 -25.50
N GLU A 333 -15.40 2.91 -26.73
CA GLU A 333 -15.43 4.30 -27.19
C GLU A 333 -16.56 5.11 -26.56
N ASP A 334 -17.69 4.48 -26.23
CA ASP A 334 -18.80 5.13 -25.54
C ASP A 334 -18.41 5.40 -24.09
N ARG A 335 -17.79 4.41 -23.43
CA ARG A 335 -17.30 4.52 -22.05
C ARG A 335 -16.18 5.53 -21.90
N LEU A 336 -15.22 5.56 -22.83
CA LEU A 336 -14.15 6.56 -22.84
C LEU A 336 -14.74 7.98 -22.92
N ARG A 337 -15.67 8.23 -23.85
CA ARG A 337 -16.32 9.55 -23.97
C ARG A 337 -17.10 9.93 -22.71
N GLN A 338 -17.80 8.98 -22.09
CA GLN A 338 -18.51 9.21 -20.82
C GLN A 338 -17.51 9.54 -19.70
N LEU A 339 -16.42 8.80 -19.60
CA LEU A 339 -15.38 9.02 -18.60
C LEU A 339 -14.73 10.42 -18.75
N GLU A 340 -14.48 10.87 -19.98
CA GLU A 340 -13.97 12.21 -20.27
C GLU A 340 -14.98 13.31 -19.90
N GLN A 341 -16.28 13.06 -20.12
CA GLN A 341 -17.34 13.98 -19.70
C GLN A 341 -17.43 14.09 -18.18
N ILE A 342 -17.30 12.96 -17.46
CA ILE A 342 -17.37 12.90 -16.00
C ILE A 342 -16.15 13.60 -15.37
N THR A 343 -14.96 13.29 -15.87
CA THR A 343 -13.70 13.80 -15.32
C THR A 343 -13.36 15.20 -15.80
N GLY A 344 -14.01 15.69 -16.87
CA GLY A 344 -13.78 17.01 -17.46
C GLY A 344 -12.45 17.13 -18.21
N SER A 345 -11.76 16.01 -18.47
CA SER A 345 -10.49 15.97 -19.19
C SER A 345 -10.41 14.70 -20.03
N ALA A 346 -9.60 14.74 -21.09
CA ALA A 346 -9.24 13.55 -21.84
C ALA A 346 -8.52 12.53 -20.94
N VAL A 347 -8.82 11.24 -21.15
CA VAL A 347 -8.15 10.12 -20.46
C VAL A 347 -6.65 10.11 -20.85
N PRO A 348 -5.74 9.71 -19.94
CA PRO A 348 -4.33 9.57 -20.29
C PRO A 348 -4.13 8.68 -21.52
N PRO A 349 -3.36 9.15 -22.53
CA PRO A 349 -3.08 8.42 -23.77
C PRO A 349 -2.73 6.94 -23.58
N ALA A 350 -1.86 6.60 -22.61
CA ALA A 350 -1.46 5.21 -22.35
C ALA A 350 -2.67 4.32 -21.99
N LEU A 351 -3.50 4.77 -21.06
CA LEU A 351 -4.66 4.03 -20.55
C LEU A 351 -5.77 3.93 -21.61
N ALA A 352 -6.05 5.02 -22.32
CA ALA A 352 -7.04 5.04 -23.40
C ALA A 352 -6.64 4.09 -24.54
N ALA A 353 -5.37 4.10 -24.95
CA ALA A 353 -4.86 3.18 -25.97
C ALA A 353 -4.91 1.72 -25.49
N TYR A 354 -4.63 1.47 -24.21
CA TYR A 354 -4.71 0.13 -23.64
C TYR A 354 -6.12 -0.45 -23.76
N TRP A 355 -7.15 0.27 -23.31
CA TRP A 355 -8.53 -0.24 -23.39
C TRP A 355 -9.01 -0.41 -24.84
N ARG A 356 -8.56 0.43 -25.77
CA ARG A 356 -8.91 0.34 -27.20
C ARG A 356 -8.27 -0.84 -27.92
N ILE A 357 -7.00 -1.12 -27.63
CA ILE A 357 -6.17 -2.06 -28.42
C ILE A 357 -6.01 -3.39 -27.70
N VAL A 358 -5.75 -3.34 -26.39
CA VAL A 358 -5.52 -4.53 -25.57
C VAL A 358 -6.83 -5.03 -24.95
N GLY A 359 -7.60 -4.12 -24.34
CA GLY A 359 -8.83 -4.45 -23.63
C GLY A 359 -8.55 -4.98 -22.23
N THR A 360 -8.47 -6.30 -22.10
CA THR A 360 -8.18 -7.01 -20.85
C THR A 360 -6.97 -7.92 -21.04
N ILE A 361 -6.12 -7.98 -20.02
CA ILE A 361 -5.20 -9.09 -19.78
C ILE A 361 -5.61 -9.67 -18.43
N ASP A 362 -5.93 -10.96 -18.36
CA ASP A 362 -6.26 -11.64 -17.10
C ASP A 362 -5.53 -12.98 -17.00
N LEU A 363 -4.31 -12.96 -16.47
CA LEU A 363 -3.54 -14.17 -16.20
C LEU A 363 -3.91 -14.82 -14.86
N VAL A 364 -4.92 -14.31 -14.14
CA VAL A 364 -5.32 -14.82 -12.83
C VAL A 364 -6.11 -16.12 -13.02
N PRO A 365 -5.66 -17.25 -12.44
CA PRO A 365 -6.33 -18.54 -12.62
C PRO A 365 -7.53 -18.69 -11.67
N ARG A 366 -8.54 -17.82 -11.78
CA ARG A 366 -9.70 -17.82 -10.89
C ARG A 366 -10.47 -19.15 -10.86
N GLY A 367 -10.43 -19.90 -11.96
CA GLY A 367 -11.03 -21.23 -12.03
C GLY A 367 -10.38 -22.27 -11.11
N THR A 368 -9.19 -22.00 -10.57
CA THR A 368 -8.48 -22.89 -9.62
C THR A 368 -8.63 -22.44 -8.17
N TRP A 369 -9.44 -21.42 -7.87
CA TRP A 369 -9.70 -21.03 -6.49
C TRP A 369 -10.41 -22.14 -5.69
N ASP A 370 -11.24 -22.93 -6.37
CA ASP A 370 -11.96 -24.07 -5.80
C ASP A 370 -11.51 -25.43 -6.38
N ALA A 371 -10.40 -25.47 -7.13
CA ALA A 371 -9.93 -26.66 -7.83
C ALA A 371 -8.40 -26.74 -7.86
N PRO A 372 -7.80 -27.93 -7.77
CA PRO A 372 -6.34 -28.05 -7.78
C PRO A 372 -5.74 -27.60 -9.12
N PHE A 373 -4.53 -27.04 -9.06
CA PHE A 373 -3.74 -26.74 -10.25
C PHE A 373 -3.46 -28.01 -11.08
N PRO A 374 -3.29 -27.87 -12.41
CA PRO A 374 -2.83 -28.98 -13.24
C PRO A 374 -1.49 -29.55 -12.74
N PRO A 375 -1.27 -30.88 -12.80
CA PRO A 375 -0.01 -31.48 -12.36
C PRO A 375 1.22 -30.88 -13.05
N GLY A 376 2.23 -30.51 -12.26
CA GLY A 376 3.49 -29.92 -12.77
C GLY A 376 3.42 -28.43 -13.09
N VAL A 377 2.29 -27.77 -12.81
CA VAL A 377 2.15 -26.32 -12.89
C VAL A 377 2.29 -25.75 -11.47
N PRO A 378 3.17 -24.77 -11.26
CA PRO A 378 3.47 -24.34 -9.91
C PRO A 378 2.45 -23.31 -9.40
N GLU A 379 1.51 -23.79 -8.58
CA GLU A 379 0.43 -23.00 -7.94
C GLU A 379 0.94 -21.76 -7.19
N GLN A 380 2.17 -21.80 -6.68
CA GLN A 380 2.79 -20.70 -5.95
C GLN A 380 2.99 -19.44 -6.81
N LEU A 381 2.91 -19.53 -8.15
CA LEU A 381 2.92 -18.33 -9.00
C LEU A 381 1.66 -17.46 -8.82
N THR A 382 0.60 -17.94 -8.15
CA THR A 382 -0.58 -17.12 -7.85
C THR A 382 -0.28 -15.95 -6.92
N VAL A 383 0.67 -16.12 -5.97
CA VAL A 383 1.16 -15.04 -5.11
C VAL A 383 2.23 -14.17 -5.79
N ALA A 384 2.63 -14.53 -7.01
CA ALA A 384 3.60 -13.79 -7.81
C ALA A 384 3.02 -12.62 -8.60
N ASP A 385 1.79 -12.23 -8.25
CA ASP A 385 1.04 -11.17 -8.90
C ASP A 385 0.94 -11.41 -10.42
N PRO A 386 0.19 -12.44 -10.85
CA PRO A 386 -0.06 -12.68 -12.26
C PRO A 386 -0.69 -11.43 -12.90
N LEU A 387 -0.21 -11.07 -14.10
CA LEU A 387 -0.59 -9.85 -14.79
C LEU A 387 -2.09 -9.85 -15.04
N GLU A 388 -2.73 -8.86 -14.43
CA GLU A 388 -4.11 -8.50 -14.66
C GLU A 388 -4.17 -7.03 -14.96
N ILE A 389 -4.92 -6.67 -16.00
CA ILE A 389 -5.48 -5.34 -16.18
C ILE A 389 -6.86 -5.50 -16.84
N ILE A 390 -7.91 -5.07 -16.15
CA ILE A 390 -9.30 -5.21 -16.59
C ILE A 390 -9.68 -4.16 -17.66
N ASP A 391 -10.66 -4.50 -18.50
CA ASP A 391 -11.24 -3.57 -19.46
C ASP A 391 -12.05 -2.46 -18.77
N LEU A 392 -12.30 -1.37 -19.51
CA LEU A 392 -13.04 -0.21 -19.01
C LEU A 392 -14.48 -0.53 -18.59
N SER A 393 -15.13 -1.50 -19.22
CA SER A 393 -16.52 -1.84 -18.90
C SER A 393 -16.59 -2.59 -17.57
N THR A 394 -15.62 -3.45 -17.30
CA THR A 394 -15.41 -4.04 -15.97
C THR A 394 -15.02 -2.97 -14.96
N ALA A 395 -14.04 -2.10 -15.25
CA ALA A 395 -13.60 -1.02 -14.35
C ALA A 395 -14.67 0.04 -14.06
N TRP A 396 -15.81 0.01 -14.78
CA TRP A 396 -16.88 1.00 -14.64
C TRP A 396 -17.52 1.01 -13.25
N PHE A 397 -17.42 -0.09 -12.47
CA PHE A 397 -17.90 -0.10 -11.09
C PHE A 397 -17.26 1.04 -10.26
N SER A 398 -15.98 1.36 -10.48
CA SER A 398 -15.31 2.46 -9.78
C SER A 398 -15.91 3.83 -10.12
N VAL A 399 -16.42 3.99 -11.35
CA VAL A 399 -17.11 5.21 -11.77
C VAL A 399 -18.46 5.33 -11.08
N GLU A 400 -19.22 4.23 -11.01
CA GLU A 400 -20.51 4.18 -10.34
C GLU A 400 -20.37 4.46 -8.84
N GLU A 401 -19.45 3.77 -8.16
CA GLU A 401 -19.15 3.99 -6.75
C GLU A 401 -18.72 5.44 -6.49
N TRP A 402 -17.79 5.98 -7.29
CA TRP A 402 -17.35 7.36 -7.13
C TRP A 402 -18.48 8.37 -7.37
N GLN A 403 -19.38 8.14 -8.32
CA GLN A 403 -20.53 9.02 -8.56
C GLN A 403 -21.51 9.01 -7.40
N GLU A 404 -21.80 7.83 -6.85
CA GLU A 404 -22.65 7.66 -5.67
C GLU A 404 -22.03 8.38 -4.46
N GLU A 405 -20.75 8.17 -4.18
CA GLU A 405 -20.05 8.83 -3.09
C GLU A 405 -19.96 10.35 -3.30
N SER A 406 -19.63 10.80 -4.51
CA SER A 406 -19.45 12.22 -4.84
C SER A 406 -20.75 13.02 -4.74
N ALA A 407 -21.90 12.38 -4.94
CA ALA A 407 -23.20 13.03 -4.82
C ALA A 407 -23.49 13.51 -3.38
N GLU A 408 -22.87 12.86 -2.39
CA GLU A 408 -23.09 13.13 -0.97
C GLU A 408 -21.94 13.92 -0.32
N LEU A 409 -20.79 14.03 -1.00
CA LEU A 409 -19.58 14.63 -0.47
C LEU A 409 -19.26 16.00 -1.07
N HIS A 410 -18.46 16.77 -0.34
CA HIS A 410 -17.85 17.98 -0.90
C HIS A 410 -16.91 17.59 -2.07
N PRO A 411 -16.90 18.32 -3.20
CA PRO A 411 -16.12 17.92 -4.39
C PRO A 411 -14.61 17.73 -4.12
N GLU A 412 -14.02 18.55 -3.26
CA GLU A 412 -12.60 18.43 -2.88
C GLU A 412 -12.33 17.27 -1.90
N ILE A 413 -13.36 16.69 -1.27
CA ILE A 413 -13.28 15.48 -0.44
C ILE A 413 -13.46 14.23 -1.30
N ALA A 414 -14.46 14.23 -2.18
CA ALA A 414 -14.65 13.16 -3.17
C ALA A 414 -13.36 12.93 -3.97
N GLY A 415 -12.66 14.01 -4.31
CA GLY A 415 -11.34 13.94 -4.93
C GLY A 415 -11.38 13.43 -6.37
N PRO A 416 -10.21 13.07 -6.93
CA PRO A 416 -10.15 12.45 -8.25
C PRO A 416 -10.90 11.12 -8.25
N LEU A 417 -11.47 10.77 -9.40
CA LEU A 417 -11.98 9.44 -9.68
C LEU A 417 -10.81 8.45 -9.64
N GLU A 418 -10.90 7.47 -8.77
CA GLU A 418 -9.93 6.39 -8.67
C GLU A 418 -10.47 5.17 -9.41
N ILE A 419 -9.96 4.93 -10.62
CA ILE A 419 -10.43 3.81 -11.44
C ILE A 419 -9.55 2.59 -11.18
N THR A 420 -10.18 1.51 -10.71
CA THR A 420 -9.50 0.22 -10.52
C THR A 420 -9.10 -0.35 -11.87
N ILE A 421 -7.83 -0.70 -12.00
CA ILE A 421 -7.29 -1.33 -13.20
C ILE A 421 -6.92 -2.80 -13.00
N ALA A 422 -6.68 -3.24 -11.76
CA ALA A 422 -6.42 -4.64 -11.43
C ALA A 422 -6.71 -4.92 -9.96
N ALA A 423 -6.92 -6.19 -9.60
CA ALA A 423 -6.85 -6.59 -8.20
C ALA A 423 -5.40 -6.49 -7.69
N ASP A 424 -5.22 -6.52 -6.37
CA ASP A 424 -3.90 -6.64 -5.77
C ASP A 424 -3.40 -8.10 -5.79
N TYR A 425 -2.13 -8.30 -5.46
CA TYR A 425 -1.52 -9.63 -5.46
C TYR A 425 -2.19 -10.60 -4.45
N LEU A 426 -2.79 -10.10 -3.36
CA LEU A 426 -3.49 -10.94 -2.38
C LEU A 426 -4.80 -11.47 -2.97
N HIS A 427 -5.66 -10.59 -3.50
CA HIS A 427 -6.92 -11.02 -4.10
C HIS A 427 -6.70 -11.93 -5.31
N LYS A 428 -5.65 -11.70 -6.11
CA LYS A 428 -5.28 -12.61 -7.21
C LYS A 428 -4.94 -14.02 -6.74
N ALA A 429 -4.36 -14.13 -5.54
CA ALA A 429 -4.08 -15.38 -4.86
C ALA A 429 -5.27 -15.94 -4.05
N ASN A 430 -6.48 -15.38 -4.21
CA ASN A 430 -7.68 -15.73 -3.43
C ASN A 430 -7.51 -15.49 -1.92
N ILE A 431 -6.72 -14.49 -1.54
CA ILE A 431 -6.52 -14.05 -0.16
C ILE A 431 -7.22 -12.70 0.00
N SER A 432 -8.10 -12.59 0.99
CA SER A 432 -8.73 -11.31 1.32
C SER A 432 -7.69 -10.32 1.86
N GLY A 433 -7.55 -9.16 1.23
CA GLY A 433 -6.69 -8.08 1.73
C GLY A 433 -6.24 -7.10 0.65
N GLY A 434 -5.63 -5.99 1.07
CA GLY A 434 -5.05 -4.96 0.19
C GLY A 434 -6.06 -4.12 -0.61
N ALA A 435 -5.61 -2.95 -1.04
CA ALA A 435 -6.35 -2.08 -1.96
C ALA A 435 -6.05 -2.52 -3.40
N PRO A 436 -7.04 -2.50 -4.31
CA PRO A 436 -6.81 -2.83 -5.72
C PRO A 436 -5.84 -1.83 -6.36
N TYR A 437 -5.17 -2.24 -7.44
CA TYR A 437 -4.33 -1.34 -8.21
C TYR A 437 -5.22 -0.40 -9.01
N SER A 438 -4.94 0.90 -8.89
CA SER A 438 -5.81 1.95 -9.42
C SER A 438 -5.01 3.05 -10.11
N VAL A 439 -5.72 3.91 -10.85
CA VAL A 439 -5.18 5.16 -11.39
C VAL A 439 -6.13 6.31 -11.11
N TRP A 440 -5.60 7.50 -10.84
CA TRP A 440 -6.43 8.69 -10.60
C TRP A 440 -6.75 9.43 -11.90
N LEU A 441 -8.00 9.89 -11.99
CA LEU A 441 -8.52 10.71 -13.08
C LEU A 441 -9.21 11.97 -12.54
N PRO A 442 -9.08 13.13 -13.20
CA PRO A 442 -8.28 13.35 -14.40
C PRO A 442 -6.76 13.33 -14.10
N HIS A 443 -5.96 12.95 -15.09
CA HIS A 443 -4.50 13.03 -15.05
C HIS A 443 -3.98 13.77 -16.28
N ALA A 444 -3.12 14.77 -16.06
CA ALA A 444 -2.73 15.73 -17.10
C ALA A 444 -1.63 15.22 -18.05
N GLY A 445 -0.84 14.23 -17.60
CA GLY A 445 0.25 13.62 -18.37
C GLY A 445 -0.19 12.42 -19.23
N ALA A 446 0.77 11.86 -19.97
CA ALA A 446 0.55 10.77 -20.92
C ALA A 446 0.33 9.39 -20.25
N ASP A 447 1.01 9.17 -19.13
CA ASP A 447 1.19 7.88 -18.47
C ASP A 447 0.94 8.04 -16.97
N PRO A 448 -0.21 7.59 -16.44
CA PRO A 448 -0.53 7.76 -15.03
C PRO A 448 0.28 6.81 -14.14
N LEU A 449 0.47 7.18 -12.87
CA LEU A 449 1.02 6.29 -11.84
C LEU A 449 0.00 5.18 -11.51
N VAL A 450 0.48 3.93 -11.42
CA VAL A 450 -0.28 2.81 -10.85
C VAL A 450 -0.16 2.88 -9.34
N ARG A 451 -1.29 3.07 -8.67
CA ARG A 451 -1.37 3.22 -7.22
C ARG A 451 -1.53 1.89 -6.53
N ASP A 452 -1.19 1.87 -5.24
CA ASP A 452 -1.28 0.72 -4.33
C ASP A 452 -0.45 -0.50 -4.76
N GLU A 453 0.31 -0.33 -5.83
CA GLU A 453 1.33 -1.22 -6.35
C GLU A 453 2.69 -0.84 -5.72
N GLU A 454 3.45 -1.83 -5.27
CA GLU A 454 4.61 -1.65 -4.39
C GLU A 454 5.81 -0.97 -5.06
N HIS A 455 5.89 -0.99 -6.39
CA HIS A 455 7.01 -0.43 -7.14
C HIS A 455 6.81 1.03 -7.55
N CYS A 456 5.63 1.62 -7.33
CA CYS A 456 5.32 3.01 -7.69
C CYS A 456 5.62 3.32 -9.16
N LEU A 457 5.17 2.46 -10.08
CA LEU A 457 5.46 2.57 -11.51
C LEU A 457 4.39 3.35 -12.26
N THR A 458 4.78 4.00 -13.36
CA THR A 458 3.79 4.46 -14.35
C THR A 458 3.14 3.26 -15.03
N PHE A 459 1.96 3.45 -15.62
CA PHE A 459 1.22 2.36 -16.26
C PHE A 459 2.02 1.62 -17.33
N THR A 460 2.81 2.33 -18.15
CA THR A 460 3.68 1.65 -19.13
C THR A 460 4.86 0.91 -18.49
N ASP A 461 5.47 1.45 -17.44
CA ASP A 461 6.57 0.77 -16.73
C ASP A 461 6.07 -0.44 -15.92
N TYR A 462 4.86 -0.38 -15.37
CA TYR A 462 4.16 -1.53 -14.78
C TYR A 462 4.03 -2.67 -15.80
N LEU A 463 3.54 -2.37 -17.01
CA LEU A 463 3.44 -3.35 -18.08
C LEU A 463 4.82 -3.91 -18.46
N ARG A 464 5.84 -3.05 -18.66
CA ARG A 464 7.20 -3.51 -18.98
C ARG A 464 7.74 -4.46 -17.93
N ARG A 465 7.55 -4.13 -16.66
CA ARG A 465 7.97 -4.96 -15.53
C ARG A 465 7.25 -6.31 -15.55
N ALA A 466 5.93 -6.31 -15.72
CA ALA A 466 5.15 -7.54 -15.79
C ALA A 466 5.64 -8.46 -16.94
N PHE A 467 5.86 -7.90 -18.14
CA PHE A 467 6.36 -8.68 -19.27
C PHE A 467 7.80 -9.17 -19.08
N ALA A 468 8.67 -8.38 -18.45
CA ALA A 468 10.01 -8.82 -18.09
C ALA A 468 9.97 -10.02 -17.13
N GLY A 469 8.98 -10.06 -16.24
CA GLY A 469 8.66 -11.18 -15.36
C GLY A 469 7.81 -12.28 -15.99
N LYS A 470 7.68 -12.35 -17.32
CA LYS A 470 6.82 -13.33 -18.02
C LYS A 470 5.37 -13.34 -17.51
N GLY A 471 4.84 -12.18 -17.16
CA GLY A 471 3.48 -12.00 -16.66
C GLY A 471 3.35 -12.10 -15.14
N PHE A 472 4.43 -12.11 -14.37
CA PHE A 472 4.40 -12.18 -12.90
C PHE A 472 5.22 -11.02 -12.32
N LEU A 473 4.55 -10.07 -11.67
CA LEU A 473 5.17 -8.79 -11.29
C LEU A 473 6.10 -8.91 -10.07
N ARG A 474 5.79 -9.84 -9.16
CA ARG A 474 6.48 -10.01 -7.87
C ARG A 474 7.51 -11.15 -7.88
N LEU A 475 8.08 -11.49 -9.05
CA LEU A 475 9.16 -12.49 -9.13
C LEU A 475 10.44 -12.07 -8.40
N ASP A 476 10.60 -10.81 -8.06
CA ASP A 476 11.69 -10.29 -7.23
C ASP A 476 11.42 -10.45 -5.73
N GLN A 477 10.21 -10.83 -5.33
CA GLN A 477 9.80 -11.09 -3.94
C GLN A 477 9.88 -12.58 -3.56
N GLN A 478 10.71 -13.36 -4.27
CA GLN A 478 10.84 -14.81 -4.04
C GLN A 478 11.11 -15.15 -2.57
N ASP A 479 11.87 -14.32 -1.87
CA ASP A 479 12.25 -14.59 -0.48
C ASP A 479 11.14 -14.36 0.52
N GLU A 480 10.24 -13.43 0.25
CA GLU A 480 8.99 -13.30 0.99
C GLU A 480 8.24 -14.64 0.90
N TRP A 481 8.16 -15.24 -0.29
CA TRP A 481 7.51 -16.54 -0.43
C TRP A 481 8.25 -17.65 0.32
N VAL A 482 9.59 -17.63 0.34
CA VAL A 482 10.34 -18.62 1.13
C VAL A 482 10.06 -18.47 2.61
N ALA A 483 9.92 -17.25 3.11
CA ALA A 483 9.54 -17.00 4.49
C ALA A 483 8.10 -17.43 4.81
N HIS A 484 7.21 -17.37 3.83
CA HIS A 484 5.85 -17.90 3.92
C HIS A 484 5.74 -19.40 3.58
N GLY A 485 6.87 -20.11 3.46
CA GLY A 485 6.91 -21.57 3.43
C GLY A 485 7.17 -22.20 2.06
N VAL A 486 7.43 -21.41 1.01
CA VAL A 486 7.89 -21.94 -0.29
C VAL A 486 9.33 -22.43 -0.16
N THR A 487 9.58 -23.70 -0.43
CA THR A 487 10.93 -24.28 -0.36
C THR A 487 11.81 -23.83 -1.53
N ARG A 488 13.14 -23.90 -1.39
CA ARG A 488 14.05 -23.61 -2.51
C ARG A 488 13.88 -24.57 -3.68
N ASP A 489 13.52 -25.82 -3.41
CA ASP A 489 13.22 -26.79 -4.46
C ASP A 489 11.95 -26.38 -5.22
N GLN A 490 10.92 -25.89 -4.53
CA GLN A 490 9.74 -25.30 -5.17
C GLN A 490 10.09 -24.04 -5.96
N LEU A 491 10.96 -23.15 -5.48
CA LEU A 491 11.45 -22.01 -6.26
C LEU A 491 12.26 -22.44 -7.49
N ALA A 492 13.08 -23.48 -7.38
CA ALA A 492 13.82 -24.03 -8.51
C ALA A 492 12.86 -24.66 -9.55
N GLU A 493 11.80 -25.32 -9.10
CA GLU A 493 10.73 -25.83 -9.96
C GLU A 493 9.96 -24.69 -10.64
N LEU A 494 9.59 -23.66 -9.90
CA LEU A 494 8.95 -22.43 -10.40
C LEU A 494 9.77 -21.76 -11.49
N THR A 495 11.04 -21.49 -11.21
CA THR A 495 11.97 -20.85 -12.16
C THR A 495 12.26 -21.75 -13.35
N GLY A 496 12.40 -23.06 -13.14
CA GLY A 496 12.52 -24.05 -14.21
C GLY A 496 11.29 -24.12 -15.11
N TRP A 497 10.09 -24.04 -14.52
CA TRP A 497 8.83 -23.97 -15.27
C TRP A 497 8.76 -22.68 -16.10
N LEU A 498 9.05 -21.52 -15.50
CA LEU A 498 9.09 -20.23 -16.20
C LEU A 498 10.15 -20.19 -17.29
N ALA A 499 11.29 -20.89 -17.13
CA ALA A 499 12.31 -21.01 -18.17
C ALA A 499 11.79 -21.72 -19.43
N ASN A 500 10.75 -22.54 -19.33
CA ASN A 500 10.11 -23.18 -20.48
C ASN A 500 9.07 -22.28 -21.18
N VAL A 501 8.66 -21.18 -20.55
CA VAL A 501 7.73 -20.21 -21.13
C VAL A 501 8.50 -19.30 -22.09
N GLU A 502 8.66 -19.75 -23.33
CA GLU A 502 9.29 -18.98 -24.41
C GLU A 502 8.23 -18.17 -25.15
N TYR A 503 8.35 -16.85 -25.14
CA TYR A 503 7.45 -15.96 -25.86
C TYR A 503 8.23 -14.87 -26.59
N GLU A 504 7.67 -14.39 -27.70
CA GLU A 504 8.26 -13.30 -28.46
C GLU A 504 8.01 -11.98 -27.72
N HIS A 505 9.08 -11.41 -27.16
CA HIS A 505 9.03 -10.11 -26.50
C HIS A 505 9.49 -8.99 -27.43
N LEU A 506 8.57 -8.11 -27.80
CA LEU A 506 8.87 -6.84 -28.45
C LEU A 506 9.07 -5.79 -27.36
N ASP A 507 10.23 -5.12 -27.33
CA ASP A 507 10.43 -3.95 -26.47
C ASP A 507 9.46 -2.84 -26.87
N PHE A 508 8.97 -2.07 -25.89
CA PHE A 508 7.93 -1.05 -26.07
C PHE A 508 8.04 0.10 -25.09
#